data_AF-A0A966D6Y6-F1
#
_entry.id   AF-A0A966D6Y6-F1
#
_cell.length_a   1.000
_cell.length_b   1.000
_cell.length_c   1.000
_cell.angle_alpha   90.00
_cell.angle_beta   90.00
_cell.angle_gamma   90.00
#
_symmetry.space_group_name_H-M   'P 1'
#
loop_
_entity.id
_entity.type
_entity.pdbx_description
1 polymer ?
#
loop_
_entity_poly.entity_id
_entity_poly.type
_entity_poly.pdbx_seq_one_letter_code
_entity_poly.pdbx_strand_id
1 'polypeptide(L)'
;VRTHQKVLLNALCKAAAYSLMKLALDPHYIGGKIGILSVVHTWTRAMIYHPHVHCLVPGGGLDGSRWIPARKGFLVPVTALSKIFRARFMELAGEALPEVVFPDSVWEKDWVVYSKASVQGTEKVLNYLARYMHRVAITNSRILSIDDGRIRFRYKDSRENAWKVMTLPAEEFIRRFLQHVLPRGFHKVRYYGILSHSNRHLLARAKALLSEAQTDLPCKQEPMSPPPSQPLLCPSCKRGHLFCIGRVPPKERSPP
;
A
#
# COMPACT_ATOMS: atom_id res chain seq x y z
N VAL A 1 -18.70 13.86 -3.18
CA VAL A 1 -17.54 13.56 -2.30
C VAL A 1 -16.98 14.79 -1.59
N ARG A 2 -16.68 15.91 -2.29
CA ARG A 2 -16.03 17.09 -1.68
C ARG A 2 -16.83 17.76 -0.55
N THR A 3 -18.16 17.74 -0.61
CA THR A 3 -19.06 18.37 0.39
C THR A 3 -19.24 17.50 1.64
N HIS A 4 -19.17 16.18 1.52
CA HIS A 4 -19.35 15.22 2.61
C HIS A 4 -18.11 14.32 2.78
N GLN A 5 -16.92 14.92 2.83
CA GLN A 5 -15.66 14.17 2.79
C GLN A 5 -15.56 13.09 3.86
N LYS A 6 -15.86 13.43 5.12
CA LYS A 6 -15.73 12.49 6.24
C LYS A 6 -16.58 11.23 6.01
N VAL A 7 -17.83 11.42 5.60
CA VAL A 7 -18.79 10.33 5.36
C VAL A 7 -18.39 9.51 4.13
N LEU A 8 -18.12 10.17 3.00
CA LEU A 8 -17.88 9.47 1.74
C LEU A 8 -16.49 8.82 1.67
N LEU A 9 -15.45 9.42 2.27
CA LEU A 9 -14.15 8.76 2.39
C LEU A 9 -14.21 7.57 3.37
N ASN A 10 -15.06 7.63 4.40
CA ASN A 10 -15.34 6.48 5.26
C ASN A 10 -15.99 5.33 4.47
N ALA A 11 -17.03 5.64 3.71
CA ALA A 11 -17.73 4.68 2.85
C ALA A 11 -16.77 4.04 1.84
N LEU A 12 -15.87 4.83 1.24
CA LEU A 12 -14.85 4.35 0.29
C LEU A 12 -13.95 3.27 0.91
N CYS A 13 -13.41 3.52 2.10
CA CYS A 13 -12.57 2.53 2.79
C CYS A 13 -13.35 1.27 3.18
N LYS A 14 -14.59 1.42 3.68
CA LYS A 14 -15.44 0.30 4.09
C LYS A 14 -15.84 -0.57 2.90
N ALA A 15 -16.26 0.05 1.79
CA ALA A 15 -16.64 -0.66 0.58
C ALA A 15 -15.46 -1.41 -0.03
N ALA A 16 -14.26 -0.81 -0.06
CA ALA A 16 -13.06 -1.49 -0.55
C ALA A 16 -12.72 -2.73 0.28
N ALA A 17 -12.75 -2.60 1.62
CA ALA A 17 -12.47 -3.72 2.53
C ALA A 17 -13.52 -4.83 2.42
N TYR A 18 -14.81 -4.47 2.42
CA TYR A 18 -15.92 -5.41 2.26
C TYR A 18 -15.78 -6.19 0.95
N SER A 19 -15.53 -5.51 -0.16
CA SER A 19 -15.51 -6.15 -1.48
C SER A 19 -14.35 -7.15 -1.62
N LEU A 20 -13.19 -6.79 -1.08
CA LEU A 20 -12.04 -7.71 -0.99
C LEU A 20 -12.34 -8.92 -0.11
N MET A 21 -12.89 -8.69 1.09
CA MET A 21 -13.23 -9.78 2.01
C MET A 21 -14.31 -10.71 1.44
N LYS A 22 -15.35 -10.14 0.80
CA LYS A 22 -16.44 -10.91 0.18
C LYS A 22 -15.91 -11.87 -0.86
N LEU A 23 -15.06 -11.39 -1.78
CA LEU A 23 -14.45 -12.26 -2.79
C LEU A 23 -13.46 -13.24 -2.15
N ALA A 24 -12.62 -12.81 -1.20
CA ALA A 24 -11.64 -13.71 -0.58
C ALA A 24 -12.27 -14.90 0.17
N LEU A 25 -13.50 -14.76 0.67
CA LEU A 25 -14.21 -15.86 1.32
C LEU A 25 -14.65 -16.96 0.33
N ASP A 26 -14.74 -16.67 -0.97
CA ASP A 26 -15.08 -17.66 -1.98
C ASP A 26 -13.93 -18.69 -2.14
N PRO A 27 -14.18 -19.99 -1.97
CA PRO A 27 -13.19 -21.05 -2.18
C PRO A 27 -12.59 -21.09 -3.59
N HIS A 28 -13.29 -20.57 -4.61
CA HIS A 28 -12.74 -20.47 -5.96
C HIS A 28 -11.58 -19.48 -6.06
N TYR A 29 -11.44 -18.56 -5.09
CA TYR A 29 -10.36 -17.58 -5.03
C TYR A 29 -9.39 -17.89 -3.89
N ILE A 30 -9.79 -17.68 -2.63
CA ILE A 30 -8.95 -17.94 -1.45
C ILE A 30 -9.64 -18.89 -0.48
N GLY A 31 -10.95 -18.75 -0.25
CA GLY A 31 -11.67 -19.57 0.73
C GLY A 31 -11.32 -19.24 2.18
N GLY A 32 -10.89 -18.01 2.46
CA GLY A 32 -10.36 -17.65 3.78
C GLY A 32 -10.47 -16.18 4.14
N LYS A 33 -10.44 -15.90 5.45
CA LYS A 33 -10.42 -14.55 6.01
C LYS A 33 -9.07 -13.90 5.74
N ILE A 34 -9.05 -12.88 4.87
CA ILE A 34 -7.86 -12.08 4.58
C ILE A 34 -7.66 -10.95 5.59
N GLY A 35 -6.48 -10.32 5.54
CA GLY A 35 -6.15 -9.11 6.27
C GLY A 35 -6.04 -7.92 5.34
N ILE A 36 -6.45 -6.73 5.77
CA ILE A 36 -6.37 -5.56 4.89
C ILE A 36 -5.84 -4.38 5.70
N LEU A 37 -4.75 -3.77 5.22
CA LEU A 37 -4.34 -2.43 5.61
C LEU A 37 -4.78 -1.48 4.49
N SER A 38 -5.70 -0.58 4.81
CA SER A 38 -6.30 0.39 3.89
C SER A 38 -5.76 1.79 4.16
N VAL A 39 -5.38 2.52 3.13
CA VAL A 39 -4.94 3.92 3.20
C VAL A 39 -5.69 4.75 2.17
N VAL A 40 -6.40 5.78 2.60
CA VAL A 40 -7.12 6.68 1.68
C VAL A 40 -6.23 7.82 1.20
N HIS A 41 -6.27 8.08 -0.10
CA HIS A 41 -5.60 9.17 -0.79
C HIS A 41 -6.65 9.99 -1.54
N THR A 42 -6.40 11.28 -1.74
CA THR A 42 -7.36 12.19 -2.39
C THR A 42 -6.78 12.97 -3.55
N TRP A 43 -5.59 12.62 -4.04
CA TRP A 43 -4.88 13.35 -5.08
C TRP A 43 -4.33 12.45 -6.18
N THR A 44 -4.25 12.99 -7.40
CA THR A 44 -3.37 12.44 -8.43
C THR A 44 -1.94 12.94 -8.23
N ARG A 45 -1.00 12.43 -9.03
CA ARG A 45 0.38 12.96 -9.08
C ARG A 45 0.42 14.45 -9.43
N ALA A 46 -0.58 14.98 -10.13
CA ALA A 46 -0.70 16.40 -10.49
C ALA A 46 -1.53 17.22 -9.47
N MET A 47 -1.78 16.69 -8.27
CA MET A 47 -2.63 17.30 -7.23
C MET A 47 -4.07 17.58 -7.69
N ILE A 48 -4.58 16.78 -8.61
CA ILE A 48 -6.00 16.83 -8.97
C ILE A 48 -6.76 15.99 -7.95
N TYR A 49 -7.89 16.50 -7.46
CA TYR A 49 -8.73 15.76 -6.51
C TYR A 49 -9.19 14.42 -7.08
N HIS A 50 -8.75 13.34 -6.46
CA HIS A 50 -8.99 11.97 -6.88
C HIS A 50 -8.99 11.04 -5.66
N PRO A 51 -10.13 10.91 -4.96
CA PRO A 51 -10.29 9.95 -3.86
C PRO A 51 -10.10 8.52 -4.32
N HIS A 52 -9.19 7.79 -3.68
CA HIS A 52 -8.94 6.37 -3.92
C HIS A 52 -8.37 5.72 -2.66
N VAL A 53 -8.40 4.39 -2.62
CA VAL A 53 -7.92 3.60 -1.48
C VAL A 53 -6.83 2.65 -1.95
N HIS A 54 -5.71 2.67 -1.24
CA HIS A 54 -4.67 1.67 -1.36
C HIS A 54 -4.88 0.58 -0.31
N CYS A 55 -4.97 -0.67 -0.75
CA CYS A 55 -5.09 -1.83 0.12
C CYS A 55 -3.82 -2.68 0.02
N LEU A 56 -3.16 -2.91 1.17
CA LEU A 56 -2.14 -3.95 1.31
C LEU A 56 -2.80 -5.17 1.95
N VAL A 57 -2.73 -6.30 1.24
CA VAL A 57 -3.39 -7.55 1.60
C VAL A 57 -2.31 -8.65 1.66
N PRO A 58 -2.26 -9.48 2.72
CA PRO A 58 -1.43 -10.68 2.72
C PRO A 58 -1.76 -11.59 1.53
N GLY A 59 -0.77 -12.33 1.03
CA GLY A 59 -0.96 -13.26 -0.10
C GLY A 59 -1.70 -14.54 0.27
N GLY A 60 -2.80 -14.45 1.02
CA GLY A 60 -3.59 -15.58 1.51
C GLY A 60 -4.56 -15.19 2.62
N GLY A 61 -5.32 -16.16 3.11
CA GLY A 61 -6.32 -15.97 4.18
C GLY A 61 -6.42 -17.18 5.10
N LEU A 62 -7.09 -17.00 6.24
CA LEU A 62 -7.31 -18.05 7.25
C LEU A 62 -8.68 -18.69 7.07
N ASP A 63 -8.75 -20.01 6.84
CA ASP A 63 -10.02 -20.76 6.70
C ASP A 63 -10.70 -21.09 8.04
N GLY A 64 -10.11 -20.61 9.13
CA GLY A 64 -10.45 -20.92 10.52
C GLY A 64 -9.40 -21.81 11.17
N SER A 65 -8.81 -22.75 10.42
CA SER A 65 -7.85 -23.72 10.90
C SER A 65 -6.44 -23.56 10.33
N ARG A 66 -6.35 -23.29 9.03
CA ARG A 66 -5.14 -23.30 8.19
C ARG A 66 -5.01 -22.01 7.40
N TRP A 67 -3.78 -21.70 7.01
CA TRP A 67 -3.49 -20.61 6.08
C TRP A 67 -3.66 -21.12 4.64
N ILE A 68 -4.52 -20.46 3.88
CA ILE A 68 -4.72 -20.74 2.46
C ILE A 68 -3.95 -19.69 1.65
N PRO A 69 -2.86 -20.08 0.95
CA PRO A 69 -2.11 -19.15 0.12
C PRO A 69 -2.93 -18.75 -1.11
N ALA A 70 -2.83 -17.48 -1.49
CA ALA A 70 -3.37 -17.00 -2.75
C ALA A 70 -2.56 -17.58 -3.93
N ARG A 71 -3.20 -17.69 -5.09
CA ARG A 71 -2.53 -18.13 -6.33
C ARG A 71 -1.44 -17.13 -6.73
N LYS A 72 -0.37 -17.61 -7.35
CA LYS A 72 0.76 -16.76 -7.77
C LYS A 72 0.26 -15.63 -8.69
N GLY A 73 0.46 -14.39 -8.28
CA GLY A 73 0.06 -13.22 -9.06
C GLY A 73 -1.45 -12.94 -9.08
N PHE A 74 -2.26 -13.70 -8.35
CA PHE A 74 -3.71 -13.59 -8.37
C PHE A 74 -4.32 -13.66 -6.96
N LEU A 75 -5.00 -12.59 -6.55
CA LEU A 75 -5.68 -12.52 -5.26
C LEU A 75 -7.19 -12.80 -5.41
N VAL A 76 -7.86 -11.95 -6.20
CA VAL A 76 -9.31 -12.00 -6.50
C VAL A 76 -9.53 -11.38 -7.89
N PRO A 77 -10.64 -11.69 -8.60
CA PRO A 77 -10.90 -11.12 -9.92
C PRO A 77 -11.23 -9.62 -9.82
N VAL A 78 -10.40 -8.76 -10.42
CA VAL A 78 -10.52 -7.30 -10.31
C VAL A 78 -11.79 -6.74 -10.96
N THR A 79 -12.31 -7.39 -12.00
CA THR A 79 -13.56 -6.98 -12.66
C THR A 79 -14.77 -7.16 -11.75
N ALA A 80 -14.85 -8.28 -11.04
CA ALA A 80 -15.90 -8.50 -10.04
C ALA A 80 -15.70 -7.58 -8.84
N LEU A 81 -14.45 -7.42 -8.38
CA LEU A 81 -14.10 -6.55 -7.27
C LEU A 81 -14.54 -5.11 -7.53
N SER A 82 -14.30 -4.59 -8.74
CA SER A 82 -14.74 -3.25 -9.16
C SER A 82 -16.26 -3.07 -9.06
N LYS A 83 -17.04 -4.01 -9.60
CA LYS A 83 -18.50 -3.94 -9.59
C LYS A 83 -19.07 -3.99 -8.17
N ILE A 84 -18.57 -4.90 -7.34
CA ILE A 84 -18.99 -5.04 -5.94
C ILE A 84 -18.59 -3.79 -5.15
N PHE A 85 -17.38 -3.27 -5.39
CA PHE A 85 -16.90 -2.06 -4.73
C PHE A 85 -17.77 -0.84 -5.04
N ARG A 86 -18.10 -0.62 -6.31
CA ARG A 86 -19.00 0.46 -6.73
C ARG A 86 -20.37 0.31 -6.07
N ALA A 87 -20.99 -0.86 -6.18
CA ALA A 87 -22.31 -1.11 -5.61
C ALA A 87 -22.31 -0.89 -4.09
N ARG A 88 -21.33 -1.45 -3.38
CA ARG A 88 -21.23 -1.32 -1.92
C ARG A 88 -20.91 0.11 -1.48
N PHE A 89 -20.13 0.85 -2.27
CA PHE A 89 -19.89 2.27 -2.00
C PHE A 89 -21.18 3.07 -2.09
N MET A 90 -21.96 2.86 -3.15
CA MET A 90 -23.22 3.59 -3.37
C MET A 90 -24.27 3.27 -2.30
N GLU A 91 -24.38 2.00 -1.91
CA GLU A 91 -25.23 1.57 -0.78
C GLU A 91 -24.86 2.30 0.51
N LEU A 92 -23.58 2.22 0.93
CA LEU A 92 -23.10 2.89 2.15
C LEU A 92 -23.21 4.42 2.07
N ALA A 93 -23.08 4.99 0.88
CA ALA A 93 -23.21 6.42 0.65
C ALA A 93 -24.67 6.89 0.77
N GLY A 94 -25.61 6.13 0.19
CA GLY A 94 -27.05 6.38 0.29
C GLY A 94 -27.57 6.23 1.72
N GLU A 95 -27.18 5.17 2.42
CA GLU A 95 -27.53 4.97 3.85
C GLU A 95 -27.04 6.14 4.71
N ALA A 96 -25.83 6.64 4.46
CA ALA A 96 -25.23 7.69 5.26
C ALA A 96 -25.67 9.11 4.88
N LEU A 97 -26.27 9.29 3.70
CA LEU A 97 -26.71 10.57 3.16
C LEU A 97 -28.05 10.39 2.43
N PRO A 98 -29.15 10.10 3.15
CA PRO A 98 -30.46 9.78 2.54
C PRO A 98 -31.03 10.96 1.73
N GLU A 99 -30.73 12.20 2.14
CA GLU A 99 -31.19 13.42 1.46
C GLU A 99 -30.37 13.77 0.21
N VAL A 100 -29.25 13.07 -0.04
CA VAL A 100 -28.37 13.38 -1.18
C VAL A 100 -28.74 12.49 -2.36
N VAL A 101 -29.23 13.11 -3.43
CA VAL A 101 -29.43 12.44 -4.71
C VAL A 101 -28.07 12.27 -5.41
N PHE A 102 -27.65 11.02 -5.60
CA PHE A 102 -26.44 10.71 -6.35
C PHE A 102 -26.76 10.61 -7.85
N PRO A 103 -25.91 11.16 -8.73
CA PRO A 103 -26.17 11.12 -10.17
C PRO A 103 -25.96 9.73 -10.76
N ASP A 104 -26.77 9.36 -11.75
CA ASP A 104 -26.70 8.05 -12.43
C ASP A 104 -25.38 7.79 -13.14
N SER A 105 -24.67 8.86 -13.54
CA SER A 105 -23.32 8.80 -14.11
C SER A 105 -22.31 8.00 -13.26
N VAL A 106 -22.56 7.81 -11.96
CA VAL A 106 -21.71 6.96 -11.11
C VAL A 106 -21.77 5.49 -11.53
N TRP A 107 -22.93 5.03 -12.04
CA TRP A 107 -23.18 3.66 -12.51
C TRP A 107 -22.70 3.43 -13.94
N GLU A 108 -22.71 4.48 -14.77
CA GLU A 108 -22.20 4.45 -16.14
C GLU A 108 -20.67 4.40 -16.18
N LYS A 109 -20.02 5.01 -15.18
CA LYS A 109 -18.57 5.05 -15.11
C LYS A 109 -17.98 3.72 -14.65
N ASP A 110 -16.94 3.28 -15.35
CA ASP A 110 -16.11 2.17 -14.90
C ASP A 110 -15.25 2.57 -13.71
N TRP A 111 -15.32 1.76 -12.66
CA TRP A 111 -14.48 1.91 -11.47
C TRP A 111 -13.21 1.08 -11.65
N VAL A 112 -12.07 1.74 -11.78
CA VAL A 112 -10.81 1.04 -12.02
C VAL A 112 -10.27 0.48 -10.70
N VAL A 113 -10.12 -0.84 -10.65
CA VAL A 113 -9.41 -1.54 -9.56
C VAL A 113 -8.21 -2.26 -10.14
N TYR A 114 -7.05 -2.05 -9.51
CA TYR A 114 -5.80 -2.68 -9.92
C TYR A 114 -5.25 -3.52 -8.76
N SER A 115 -4.88 -4.76 -9.06
CA SER A 115 -4.23 -5.67 -8.11
C SER A 115 -2.92 -6.15 -8.70
N LYS A 116 -1.87 -6.14 -7.88
CA LYS A 116 -0.53 -6.61 -8.26
C LYS A 116 0.12 -7.26 -7.05
N ALA A 117 0.75 -8.42 -7.26
CA ALA A 117 1.62 -9.00 -6.26
C ALA A 117 2.79 -8.05 -5.96
N SER A 118 3.01 -7.73 -4.68
CA SER A 118 4.16 -6.95 -4.26
C SER A 118 5.46 -7.75 -4.48
N VAL A 119 6.48 -7.09 -5.03
CA VAL A 119 7.79 -7.71 -5.31
C VAL A 119 8.48 -8.05 -3.99
N GLN A 120 9.14 -9.21 -3.94
CA GLN A 120 9.78 -9.79 -2.75
C GLN A 120 10.70 -8.78 -2.02
N GLY A 121 10.53 -8.70 -0.69
CA GLY A 121 11.36 -7.91 0.23
C GLY A 121 10.54 -7.06 1.20
N THR A 122 10.67 -7.35 2.50
CA THR A 122 9.99 -6.62 3.60
C THR A 122 10.25 -5.11 3.50
N GLU A 123 11.49 -4.71 3.22
CA GLU A 123 11.87 -3.30 3.06
C GLU A 123 11.14 -2.61 1.91
N LYS A 124 10.93 -3.28 0.77
CA LYS A 124 10.19 -2.68 -0.35
C LYS A 124 8.73 -2.49 -0.01
N VAL A 125 8.13 -3.41 0.75
CA VAL A 125 6.76 -3.29 1.26
C VAL A 125 6.65 -2.16 2.28
N LEU A 126 7.62 -2.05 3.20
CA LEU A 126 7.69 -0.95 4.18
C LEU A 126 7.88 0.40 3.50
N ASN A 127 8.81 0.51 2.55
CA ASN A 127 9.05 1.73 1.77
C ASN A 127 7.85 2.09 0.87
N TYR A 128 7.13 1.09 0.36
CA TYR A 128 5.86 1.31 -0.30
C TYR A 128 4.88 1.93 0.70
N LEU A 129 4.63 1.25 1.83
CA LEU A 129 3.67 1.65 2.85
C LEU A 129 3.95 3.06 3.41
N ALA A 130 5.20 3.34 3.80
CA ALA A 130 5.62 4.63 4.34
C ALA A 130 5.29 5.79 3.39
N ARG A 131 5.48 5.59 2.08
CA ARG A 131 5.13 6.60 1.07
C ARG A 131 3.64 6.88 1.01
N TYR A 132 2.76 5.88 1.15
CA TYR A 132 1.31 6.12 1.14
C TYR A 132 0.81 6.68 2.48
N MET A 133 1.45 6.31 3.59
CA MET A 133 1.04 6.80 4.91
C MET A 133 1.45 8.26 5.12
N HIS A 134 2.72 8.60 4.88
CA HIS A 134 3.31 9.87 5.32
C HIS A 134 3.38 10.94 4.23
N ARG A 135 3.35 10.58 2.94
CA ARG A 135 3.36 11.63 1.91
C ARG A 135 2.01 12.34 1.85
N VAL A 136 2.10 13.66 1.77
CA VAL A 136 1.03 14.58 1.41
C VAL A 136 0.91 14.68 -0.12
N ALA A 137 0.05 15.57 -0.60
CA ALA A 137 -0.23 15.75 -2.03
C ALA A 137 1.01 16.01 -2.91
N ILE A 138 2.01 16.70 -2.36
CA ILE A 138 3.26 17.06 -3.05
C ILE A 138 4.44 17.10 -2.06
N THR A 139 5.64 16.78 -2.53
CA THR A 139 6.88 16.91 -1.74
C THR A 139 7.62 18.18 -2.11
N ASN A 140 8.37 18.79 -1.19
CA ASN A 140 9.13 20.02 -1.45
C ASN A 140 10.08 19.87 -2.65
N SER A 141 10.74 18.71 -2.80
CA SER A 141 11.61 18.39 -3.94
C SER A 141 10.94 18.35 -5.32
N ARG A 142 9.61 18.49 -5.37
CA ARG A 142 8.84 18.63 -6.62
C ARG A 142 8.53 20.07 -6.95
N ILE A 143 8.58 20.99 -5.99
CA ILE A 143 8.46 22.43 -6.24
C ILE A 143 9.79 22.90 -6.81
N LEU A 144 9.75 23.51 -7.99
CA LEU A 144 10.92 23.96 -8.72
C LEU A 144 11.19 25.45 -8.49
N SER A 145 10.15 26.27 -8.47
CA SER A 145 10.26 27.71 -8.17
C SER A 145 8.94 28.32 -7.72
N ILE A 146 9.03 29.48 -7.07
CA ILE A 146 7.91 30.28 -6.57
C ILE A 146 8.25 31.74 -6.88
N ASP A 147 7.79 32.24 -8.03
CA ASP A 147 8.14 33.56 -8.56
C ASP A 147 6.89 34.21 -9.17
N ASP A 148 6.77 35.54 -9.10
CA ASP A 148 5.69 36.31 -9.72
C ASP A 148 4.26 35.81 -9.41
N GLY A 149 4.03 35.39 -8.16
CA GLY A 149 2.75 34.84 -7.73
C GLY A 149 2.39 33.49 -8.38
N ARG A 150 3.35 32.80 -8.99
CA ARG A 150 3.19 31.51 -9.66
C ARG A 150 4.09 30.46 -9.03
N ILE A 151 3.61 29.22 -9.00
CA ILE A 151 4.32 28.06 -8.47
C ILE A 151 4.55 27.08 -9.62
N ARG A 152 5.82 26.75 -9.84
CA ARG A 152 6.25 25.72 -10.80
C ARG A 152 6.58 24.45 -10.06
N PHE A 153 6.01 23.33 -10.49
CA PHE A 153 6.34 22.04 -9.90
C PHE A 153 6.30 20.91 -10.92
N ARG A 154 7.15 19.90 -10.70
CA ARG A 154 7.19 18.70 -11.53
C ARG A 154 6.18 17.65 -11.07
N TYR A 155 5.56 16.94 -12.00
CA TYR A 155 4.73 15.78 -11.75
C TYR A 155 5.05 14.67 -12.74
N LYS A 156 4.77 13.42 -12.37
CA LYS A 156 4.93 12.29 -13.27
C LYS A 156 3.60 12.01 -13.95
N ASP A 157 3.56 12.16 -15.27
CA ASP A 157 2.42 11.83 -16.10
C ASP A 157 2.24 10.31 -16.12
N SER A 158 1.03 9.83 -15.84
CA SER A 158 0.75 8.38 -15.82
C SER A 158 0.54 7.79 -17.21
N ARG A 159 0.16 8.59 -18.20
CA ARG A 159 -0.08 8.14 -19.59
C ARG A 159 1.23 7.96 -20.33
N GLU A 160 2.11 8.95 -20.22
CA GLU A 160 3.42 8.95 -20.91
C GLU A 160 4.56 8.40 -20.04
N ASN A 161 4.29 8.14 -18.75
CA ASN A 161 5.30 7.70 -17.78
C ASN A 161 6.51 8.65 -17.66
N ALA A 162 6.36 9.92 -18.08
CA ALA A 162 7.40 10.94 -18.13
C ALA A 162 7.23 12.01 -17.03
N TRP A 163 8.32 12.68 -16.67
CA TRP A 163 8.26 13.84 -15.79
C TRP A 163 7.91 15.09 -16.60
N LYS A 164 6.88 15.81 -16.16
CA LYS A 164 6.42 17.08 -16.74
C LYS A 164 6.43 18.18 -15.70
N VAL A 165 6.45 19.42 -16.14
CA VAL A 165 6.34 20.61 -15.28
C VAL A 165 4.97 21.24 -15.48
N MET A 166 4.36 21.69 -14.39
CA MET A 166 3.15 22.50 -14.41
C MET A 166 3.41 23.80 -13.65
N THR A 167 2.84 24.88 -14.17
CA THR A 167 2.86 26.20 -13.55
C THR A 167 1.42 26.57 -13.19
N LEU A 168 1.18 26.96 -11.94
CA LEU A 168 -0.14 27.43 -11.48
C LEU A 168 0.03 28.78 -10.77
N PRO A 169 -1.01 29.65 -10.78
CA PRO A 169 -1.11 30.73 -9.80
C PRO A 169 -1.03 30.18 -8.37
N ALA A 170 -0.44 30.95 -7.44
CA ALA A 170 -0.27 30.54 -6.05
C ALA A 170 -1.60 30.16 -5.39
N GLU A 171 -2.66 30.94 -5.64
CA GLU A 171 -4.01 30.67 -5.11
C GLU A 171 -4.57 29.32 -5.59
N GLU A 172 -4.42 29.00 -6.88
CA GLU A 172 -4.89 27.73 -7.44
C GLU A 172 -4.07 26.55 -6.90
N PHE A 173 -2.75 26.74 -6.68
CA PHE A 173 -1.92 25.75 -6.01
C PHE A 173 -2.40 25.48 -4.58
N ILE A 174 -2.64 26.53 -3.79
CA ILE A 174 -3.14 26.43 -2.42
C ILE A 174 -4.52 25.76 -2.41
N ARG A 175 -5.44 26.18 -3.29
CA ARG A 175 -6.77 25.57 -3.42
C ARG A 175 -6.69 24.08 -3.76
N ARG A 176 -5.78 23.65 -4.64
CA ARG A 176 -5.55 22.22 -4.92
C ARG A 176 -4.99 21.50 -3.71
N PHE A 177 -3.97 22.06 -3.09
CA PHE A 177 -3.34 21.48 -1.91
C PHE A 177 -4.34 21.27 -0.76
N LEU A 178 -5.15 22.28 -0.45
CA LEU A 178 -6.11 22.25 0.65
C LEU A 178 -7.24 21.23 0.45
N GLN A 179 -7.56 20.84 -0.80
CA GLN A 179 -8.49 19.74 -1.06
C GLN A 179 -8.01 18.38 -0.55
N HIS A 180 -6.73 18.27 -0.19
CA HIS A 180 -6.10 17.04 0.28
C HIS A 180 -5.91 17.00 1.81
N VAL A 181 -6.24 18.09 2.50
CA VAL A 181 -6.30 18.12 3.95
C VAL A 181 -7.53 17.36 4.39
N LEU A 182 -7.33 16.24 5.09
CA LEU A 182 -8.43 15.40 5.56
C LEU A 182 -9.18 16.06 6.72
N PRO A 183 -10.48 15.79 6.90
CA PRO A 183 -11.26 16.32 8.02
C PRO A 183 -10.63 16.00 9.37
N ARG A 184 -10.82 16.87 10.35
CA ARG A 184 -10.34 16.65 11.73
C ARG A 184 -10.84 15.32 12.28
N GLY A 185 -9.93 14.56 12.91
CA GLY A 185 -10.22 13.25 13.48
C GLY A 185 -10.46 12.14 12.43
N PHE A 186 -10.15 12.39 11.16
CA PHE A 186 -10.29 11.36 10.13
C PHE A 186 -9.11 10.37 10.17
N HIS A 187 -9.42 9.08 10.38
CA HIS A 187 -8.42 8.01 10.33
C HIS A 187 -8.07 7.66 8.88
N LYS A 188 -6.88 8.12 8.43
CA LYS A 188 -6.34 7.86 7.08
C LYS A 188 -6.00 6.38 6.84
N VAL A 189 -5.41 5.73 7.85
CA VAL A 189 -4.98 4.33 7.81
C VAL A 189 -5.94 3.49 8.65
N ARG A 190 -6.36 2.34 8.10
CA ARG A 190 -7.34 1.44 8.73
C ARG A 190 -6.95 0.00 8.53
N TYR A 191 -7.37 -0.83 9.48
CA TYR A 191 -7.12 -2.27 9.46
C TYR A 191 -8.45 -3.03 9.46
N TYR A 192 -8.55 -4.05 8.61
CA TYR A 192 -9.73 -4.90 8.47
C TYR A 192 -9.35 -6.38 8.41
N GLY A 193 -10.35 -7.25 8.55
CA GLY A 193 -10.16 -8.70 8.52
C GLY A 193 -9.24 -9.16 9.64
N ILE A 194 -8.30 -10.05 9.36
CA ILE A 194 -7.35 -10.55 10.37
C ILE A 194 -6.45 -9.45 10.94
N LEU A 195 -6.25 -8.33 10.24
CA LEU A 195 -5.45 -7.20 10.75
C LEU A 195 -6.23 -6.27 11.67
N SER A 196 -7.56 -6.43 11.77
CA SER A 196 -8.37 -5.65 12.70
C SER A 196 -7.94 -5.86 14.15
N HIS A 197 -7.98 -4.80 14.95
CA HIS A 197 -7.65 -4.86 16.37
C HIS A 197 -8.54 -5.83 17.17
N SER A 198 -9.81 -5.97 16.76
CA SER A 198 -10.75 -6.95 17.35
C SER A 198 -10.33 -8.41 17.08
N ASN A 199 -9.53 -8.64 16.05
CA ASN A 199 -9.18 -9.96 15.54
C ASN A 199 -7.72 -10.35 15.85
N ARG A 200 -7.14 -9.78 16.92
CA ARG A 200 -5.75 -10.05 17.33
C ARG A 200 -5.42 -11.53 17.49
N HIS A 201 -6.38 -12.33 17.95
CA HIS A 201 -6.22 -13.79 18.04
C HIS A 201 -6.06 -14.46 16.66
N LEU A 202 -6.81 -14.01 15.64
CA LEU A 202 -6.66 -14.51 14.26
C LEU A 202 -5.31 -14.10 13.66
N LEU A 203 -4.84 -12.88 13.95
CA LEU A 203 -3.51 -12.44 13.54
C LEU A 203 -2.41 -13.30 14.17
N ALA A 204 -2.50 -13.58 15.47
CA ALA A 204 -1.56 -14.44 16.17
C ALA A 204 -1.53 -15.84 15.55
N ARG A 205 -2.71 -16.42 15.27
CA ARG A 205 -2.82 -17.72 14.59
C ARG A 205 -2.21 -17.70 13.20
N ALA A 206 -2.53 -16.68 12.39
CA ALA A 206 -1.97 -16.55 11.05
C ALA A 206 -0.44 -16.44 11.07
N LYS A 207 0.12 -15.72 12.05
CA LYS A 207 1.58 -15.62 12.23
C LYS A 207 2.21 -16.98 12.59
N ALA A 208 1.62 -17.72 13.54
CA ALA A 208 2.13 -19.04 13.93
C ALA A 208 2.18 -20.00 12.72
N LEU A 209 1.08 -20.11 11.98
CA LEU A 209 0.99 -20.97 10.78
C LEU A 209 1.99 -20.56 9.68
N LEU A 210 2.22 -19.26 9.49
CA LEU A 210 3.18 -18.77 8.51
C LEU A 210 4.63 -18.98 8.93
N SER A 211 4.90 -18.97 10.24
CA SER A 211 6.23 -19.27 10.79
C SER A 211 6.57 -20.76 10.66
N GLU A 212 5.62 -21.65 10.94
CA GLU A 212 5.76 -23.10 10.73
C GLU A 212 6.00 -23.44 9.25
N ALA A 213 5.26 -22.80 8.33
CA ALA A 213 5.47 -23.00 6.90
C ALA A 213 6.83 -22.48 6.39
N GLN A 214 7.48 -21.57 7.13
CA GLN A 214 8.83 -21.08 6.79
C GLN A 214 9.93 -22.04 7.26
N THR A 215 9.69 -22.86 8.29
CA THR A 215 10.66 -23.86 8.74
C THR A 215 10.73 -25.10 7.85
N ASP A 216 9.68 -25.38 7.07
CA ASP A 216 9.60 -26.51 6.13
C ASP A 216 10.17 -26.22 4.73
N LEU A 217 10.53 -24.97 4.43
CA LEU A 217 11.26 -24.65 3.21
C LEU A 217 12.72 -25.10 3.39
N PRO A 218 13.27 -25.98 2.53
CA PRO A 218 14.71 -26.21 2.56
C PRO A 218 15.37 -24.86 2.36
N CYS A 219 16.13 -24.44 3.37
CA CYS A 219 16.95 -23.25 3.31
C CYS A 219 17.69 -23.34 1.98
N LYS A 220 17.37 -22.44 1.04
CA LYS A 220 18.29 -22.17 -0.06
C LYS A 220 19.51 -21.62 0.64
N GLN A 221 20.42 -22.52 1.00
CA GLN A 221 21.79 -22.19 1.29
C GLN A 221 22.20 -21.35 0.09
N GLU A 222 22.39 -20.05 0.31
CA GLU A 222 23.21 -19.27 -0.61
C GLU A 222 24.46 -20.12 -0.82
N PRO A 223 24.87 -20.40 -2.07
CA PRO A 223 26.02 -21.25 -2.31
C PRO A 223 27.15 -20.68 -1.48
N MET A 224 27.58 -21.46 -0.48
CA MET A 224 28.72 -21.11 0.34
C MET A 224 29.82 -20.78 -0.65
N SER A 225 30.26 -19.51 -0.65
CA SER A 225 31.42 -19.11 -1.41
C SER A 225 32.52 -20.11 -1.10
N PRO A 226 33.21 -20.66 -2.12
CA PRO A 226 34.22 -21.68 -1.89
C PRO A 226 35.20 -21.17 -0.83
N PRO A 227 35.65 -22.04 0.09
CA PRO A 227 36.58 -21.62 1.13
C PRO A 227 37.77 -20.92 0.46
N PRO A 228 38.19 -19.74 0.94
CA PRO A 228 39.33 -19.05 0.37
C PRO A 228 40.53 -19.99 0.40
N SER A 229 41.12 -20.24 -0.76
CA SER A 229 42.12 -21.28 -0.99
C SER A 229 43.47 -21.03 -0.31
N GLN A 230 43.61 -19.98 0.50
CA GLN A 230 44.80 -19.74 1.32
C GLN A 230 44.42 -19.05 2.65
N PRO A 231 44.91 -19.53 3.81
CA PRO A 231 44.76 -18.84 5.07
C PRO A 231 45.37 -17.43 5.00
N LEU A 232 44.60 -16.39 5.35
CA LEU A 232 45.12 -15.03 5.41
C LEU A 232 46.11 -14.93 6.58
N LEU A 233 47.38 -14.58 6.32
CA LEU A 233 48.36 -14.34 7.38
C LEU A 233 48.16 -12.96 8.00
N CYS A 234 48.53 -12.81 9.28
CA CYS A 234 48.52 -11.51 9.94
C CYS A 234 49.41 -10.50 9.17
N PRO A 235 48.90 -9.34 8.72
CA PRO A 235 49.65 -8.40 7.89
C PRO A 235 50.80 -7.71 8.64
N SER A 236 50.79 -7.72 9.97
CA SER A 236 51.81 -7.06 10.79
C SER A 236 52.99 -7.99 11.11
N CYS A 237 52.73 -9.19 11.63
CA CYS A 237 53.79 -10.09 12.11
C CYS A 237 54.04 -11.31 11.20
N LYS A 238 53.19 -11.55 10.18
CA LYS A 238 53.21 -12.73 9.29
C LYS A 238 53.25 -14.09 9.99
N ARG A 239 52.97 -14.14 11.29
CA ARG A 239 52.86 -15.34 12.12
C ARG A 239 51.41 -15.49 12.56
N GLY A 240 50.79 -16.63 12.25
CA GLY A 240 49.40 -16.94 12.58
C GLY A 240 48.39 -16.65 11.47
N HIS A 241 47.25 -17.34 11.53
CA HIS A 241 46.17 -17.28 10.54
C HIS A 241 45.02 -16.40 11.02
N LEU A 242 44.52 -15.56 10.12
CA LEU A 242 43.34 -14.74 10.32
C LEU A 242 42.10 -15.52 9.91
N PHE A 243 41.13 -15.58 10.81
CA PHE A 243 39.82 -16.15 10.54
C PHE A 243 38.80 -15.02 10.43
N CYS A 244 37.97 -15.06 9.38
CA CYS A 244 36.88 -14.10 9.25
C CYS A 244 35.77 -14.45 10.24
N ILE A 245 35.65 -13.68 11.33
CA ILE A 245 34.60 -13.87 12.35
C ILE A 245 33.29 -13.16 12.00
N GLY A 246 33.28 -12.32 10.97
CA GLY A 246 32.10 -11.59 10.52
C GLY A 246 32.45 -10.45 9.56
N ARG A 247 31.43 -9.94 8.87
CA ARG A 247 31.52 -8.73 8.03
C ARG A 247 30.74 -7.62 8.71
N VAL A 248 31.37 -6.48 8.92
CA VAL A 248 30.67 -5.27 9.36
C VAL A 248 29.98 -4.67 8.14
N PRO A 249 28.65 -4.52 8.13
CA PRO A 249 27.95 -3.87 7.03
C PRO A 249 28.43 -2.41 6.89
N PRO A 250 28.44 -1.85 5.67
CA PRO A 250 28.81 -0.46 5.48
C PRO A 250 27.92 0.44 6.33
N LYS A 251 28.53 1.44 6.98
CA LYS A 251 27.84 2.42 7.81
C LYS A 251 26.87 3.21 6.92
N GLU A 252 25.59 2.81 6.90
CA GLU A 252 24.55 3.58 6.23
C GLU A 252 24.50 4.96 6.91
N ARG A 253 24.61 6.03 6.12
CA ARG A 253 24.39 7.38 6.63
C ARG A 253 22.95 7.45 7.13
N SER A 254 22.76 7.78 8.41
CA SER A 254 21.46 8.10 8.97
C SER A 254 20.76 9.16 8.11
N PRO A 255 19.46 9.02 7.82
CA PRO A 255 18.74 9.99 6.99
C PRO A 255 18.59 11.34 7.72
N PRO A 256 18.60 12.47 6.98
CA PRO A 256 18.35 13.81 7.51
C PRO A 256 16.90 14.04 7.96
#